data_AF-A0A5N5WX32-F1
#
_entry.id   AF-A0A5N5WX32-F1
#
_cell.length_a   1.000
_cell.length_b   1.000
_cell.length_c   1.000
_cell.angle_alpha   90.00
_cell.angle_beta   90.00
_cell.angle_gamma   90.00
#
_symmetry.space_group_name_H-M   'P 1'
#
loop_
_entity.id
_entity.type
_entity.pdbx_description
1 polymer ?
#
loop_
_entity_poly.entity_id
_entity_poly.type
_entity_poly.pdbx_seq_one_letter_code
_entity_poly.pdbx_strand_id
1 'polypeptide(L)'
;MKGPRIIIIRQLLVRAPPEKWLLTLMDKTWTGVDFDLNKTVTKATSLPENAAKAGANLVVSPEYWFLGYPKGFTDNVSIANHVVNYIENSLTLGRPRRKPSLYMAQALNSPDGELLILRHTMRPSGVECEIWSDGTIEKLKVIAPSYGRWGLLECWEYFHPAMTFNVQSPVETLHIASWPCYLPASESLDITVVNASVFFDDDLSETALYNADAEQSWGMVEPIRSGFPSYIPKVLGQLLPRKSVPISALRALAN
;
A
#
# COMPACT_ATOMS: atom_id res chain seq x y z
N MET A 1 20.46 -29.87 5.67
CA MET A 1 19.68 -29.12 4.66
C MET A 1 18.26 -29.64 4.74
N LYS A 2 17.30 -28.78 5.12
CA LYS A 2 15.88 -29.11 4.98
C LYS A 2 15.57 -29.06 3.47
N GLY A 3 14.81 -30.02 2.95
CA GLY A 3 14.43 -30.03 1.53
C GLY A 3 13.45 -28.89 1.20
N PRO A 4 13.23 -28.58 -0.09
CA PRO A 4 12.36 -27.50 -0.51
C PRO A 4 10.95 -27.64 0.08
N ARG A 5 10.44 -26.59 0.71
CA ARG A 5 9.05 -26.51 1.20
C ARG A 5 8.14 -25.95 0.12
N ILE A 6 7.03 -26.65 -0.11
CA ILE A 6 5.93 -26.16 -0.94
C ILE A 6 4.99 -25.36 -0.04
N ILE A 7 4.84 -24.07 -0.32
CA ILE A 7 3.82 -23.23 0.31
C ILE A 7 2.76 -22.91 -0.74
N ILE A 8 1.55 -23.39 -0.50
CA ILE A 8 0.41 -23.08 -1.37
C ILE A 8 -0.25 -21.82 -0.84
N ILE A 9 -0.22 -20.73 -1.61
CA ILE A 9 -0.92 -19.50 -1.28
C ILE A 9 -2.26 -19.51 -2.02
N ARG A 10 -3.34 -19.60 -1.25
CA ARG A 10 -4.69 -19.47 -1.76
C ARG A 10 -5.18 -18.09 -1.37
N GLN A 11 -5.18 -17.16 -2.30
CA GLN A 11 -5.52 -15.78 -2.01
C GLN A 11 -6.99 -15.52 -2.31
N LEU A 12 -7.64 -14.75 -1.45
CA LEU A 12 -8.94 -14.15 -1.70
C LEU A 12 -8.72 -12.69 -2.06
N LEU A 13 -9.04 -12.34 -3.30
CA LEU A 13 -8.99 -10.98 -3.81
C LEU A 13 -10.34 -10.31 -3.54
N VAL A 14 -10.30 -9.23 -2.80
CA VAL A 14 -11.50 -8.43 -2.50
C VAL A 14 -11.74 -7.49 -3.68
N ARG A 15 -12.69 -7.79 -4.55
CA ARG A 15 -13.11 -6.85 -5.62
C ARG A 15 -14.51 -6.31 -5.34
N ALA A 16 -14.98 -6.37 -4.09
CA ALA A 16 -16.24 -5.79 -3.65
C ALA A 16 -16.04 -4.37 -3.09
N PRO A 17 -17.01 -3.44 -3.22
CA PRO A 17 -16.88 -2.10 -2.64
C PRO A 17 -16.87 -2.14 -1.11
N PRO A 18 -16.23 -1.17 -0.43
CA PRO A 18 -16.54 -0.88 0.97
C PRO A 18 -18.01 -0.55 1.19
N GLU A 19 -18.40 -0.43 2.44
CA GLU A 19 -19.76 -0.03 2.77
C GLU A 19 -20.03 1.40 2.30
N LYS A 20 -21.16 1.63 1.60
CA LYS A 20 -21.62 2.96 1.12
C LYS A 20 -20.64 3.70 0.18
N TRP A 21 -19.64 3.02 -0.41
CA TRP A 21 -18.71 3.67 -1.33
C TRP A 21 -18.32 2.80 -2.52
N LEU A 22 -18.29 3.39 -3.73
CA LEU A 22 -18.06 2.67 -4.98
C LEU A 22 -16.56 2.52 -5.30
N LEU A 23 -16.15 1.29 -5.56
CA LEU A 23 -14.74 0.92 -5.71
C LEU A 23 -14.11 1.38 -7.03
N THR A 24 -14.88 1.59 -8.10
CA THR A 24 -14.27 1.91 -9.39
C THR A 24 -13.74 3.34 -9.39
N LEU A 25 -12.46 3.53 -9.68
CA LEU A 25 -11.82 4.85 -9.68
C LEU A 25 -12.55 5.85 -10.59
N MET A 26 -13.15 5.35 -11.67
CA MET A 26 -13.80 6.16 -12.70
C MET A 26 -15.20 6.69 -12.32
N ASP A 27 -15.85 6.16 -11.28
CA ASP A 27 -17.20 6.57 -10.90
C ASP A 27 -17.20 7.89 -10.09
N LYS A 28 -17.61 9.00 -10.71
CA LYS A 28 -17.61 10.33 -10.07
C LYS A 28 -18.92 10.66 -9.33
N THR A 29 -19.78 9.67 -9.06
CA THR A 29 -21.08 9.90 -8.41
C THR A 29 -20.93 10.01 -6.90
N TRP A 30 -21.24 11.18 -6.34
CA TRP A 30 -21.21 11.43 -4.89
C TRP A 30 -22.59 11.31 -4.21
N THR A 31 -23.65 11.11 -4.99
CA THR A 31 -25.01 10.96 -4.48
C THR A 31 -25.11 9.72 -3.59
N GLY A 32 -25.53 9.90 -2.34
CA GLY A 32 -25.70 8.79 -1.38
C GLY A 32 -24.39 8.32 -0.74
N VAL A 33 -23.27 9.03 -0.96
CA VAL A 33 -22.03 8.80 -0.21
C VAL A 33 -22.15 9.36 1.19
N ASP A 34 -22.02 8.48 2.17
CA ASP A 34 -21.86 8.80 3.58
C ASP A 34 -20.91 7.74 4.17
N PHE A 35 -19.65 8.11 4.40
CA PHE A 35 -18.64 7.16 4.84
C PHE A 35 -19.03 6.57 6.20
N ASP A 36 -18.90 5.25 6.33
CA ASP A 36 -19.18 4.51 7.56
C ASP A 36 -18.02 3.57 7.85
N LEU A 37 -17.05 4.09 8.60
CA LEU A 37 -15.85 3.34 8.96
C LEU A 37 -16.21 2.06 9.73
N ASN A 38 -17.17 2.14 10.66
CA ASN A 38 -17.52 0.99 11.51
C ASN A 38 -18.11 -0.15 10.70
N LYS A 39 -19.01 0.14 9.76
CA LYS A 39 -19.52 -0.89 8.86
C LYS A 39 -18.45 -1.43 7.93
N THR A 40 -17.55 -0.57 7.43
CA THR A 40 -16.45 -1.02 6.57
C THR A 40 -15.47 -1.91 7.34
N VAL A 41 -15.13 -1.57 8.58
CA VAL A 41 -14.35 -2.42 9.49
C VAL A 41 -15.06 -3.73 9.76
N THR A 42 -16.37 -3.71 10.04
CA THR A 42 -17.16 -4.93 10.26
C THR A 42 -17.14 -5.84 9.03
N LYS A 43 -17.26 -5.27 7.83
CA LYS A 43 -17.09 -6.00 6.57
C LYS A 43 -15.68 -6.55 6.45
N ALA A 44 -14.65 -5.72 6.71
CA ALA A 44 -13.24 -6.11 6.67
C ALA A 44 -12.95 -7.33 7.55
N THR A 45 -13.44 -7.31 8.79
CA THR A 45 -13.21 -8.38 9.78
C THR A 45 -13.97 -9.67 9.44
N SER A 46 -15.03 -9.60 8.63
CA SER A 46 -15.74 -10.79 8.14
C SER A 46 -14.99 -11.51 6.99
N LEU A 47 -14.12 -10.79 6.26
CA LEU A 47 -13.45 -11.33 5.07
C LEU A 47 -12.51 -12.50 5.39
N PRO A 48 -11.67 -12.47 6.46
CA PRO A 48 -10.83 -13.61 6.81
C PRO A 48 -11.60 -14.90 7.07
N GLU A 49 -12.75 -14.83 7.75
CA GLU A 49 -13.57 -16.03 8.00
C GLU A 49 -14.15 -16.60 6.69
N ASN A 50 -14.64 -15.72 5.81
CA ASN A 50 -15.15 -16.12 4.50
C ASN A 50 -14.03 -16.69 3.61
N ALA A 51 -12.83 -16.10 3.68
CA ALA A 51 -11.63 -16.59 3.01
C ALA A 51 -11.27 -17.99 3.50
N ALA A 52 -11.21 -18.20 4.81
CA ALA A 52 -10.90 -19.50 5.40
C ALA A 52 -11.92 -20.57 4.98
N LYS A 53 -13.23 -20.25 4.99
CA LYS A 53 -14.30 -21.15 4.50
C LYS A 53 -14.13 -21.52 3.01
N ALA A 54 -13.64 -20.59 2.21
CA ALA A 54 -13.33 -20.81 0.80
C ALA A 54 -11.95 -21.45 0.56
N GLY A 55 -11.22 -21.80 1.64
CA GLY A 55 -9.90 -22.41 1.60
C GLY A 55 -8.76 -21.44 1.27
N ALA A 56 -8.99 -20.14 1.34
CA ALA A 56 -7.95 -19.11 1.21
C ALA A 56 -7.19 -18.91 2.53
N ASN A 57 -5.89 -18.64 2.43
CA ASN A 57 -4.97 -18.37 3.54
C ASN A 57 -4.29 -16.99 3.45
N LEU A 58 -4.68 -16.18 2.48
CA LEU A 58 -4.29 -14.78 2.33
C LEU A 58 -5.50 -13.97 1.85
N VAL A 59 -5.77 -12.83 2.46
CA VAL A 59 -6.78 -11.87 1.99
C VAL A 59 -6.07 -10.61 1.56
N VAL A 60 -6.30 -10.19 0.32
CA VAL A 60 -5.71 -8.96 -0.22
C VAL A 60 -6.83 -8.04 -0.68
N SER A 61 -6.83 -6.81 -0.15
CA SER A 61 -7.72 -5.75 -0.60
C SER A 61 -7.02 -4.80 -1.57
N PRO A 62 -7.77 -4.17 -2.48
CA PRO A 62 -7.30 -3.08 -3.31
C PRO A 62 -6.84 -1.88 -2.48
N GLU A 63 -6.16 -0.97 -3.14
CA GLU A 63 -5.85 0.34 -2.59
C GLU A 63 -7.12 1.10 -2.21
N TYR A 64 -7.03 1.90 -1.15
CA TYR A 64 -8.12 2.71 -0.63
C TYR A 64 -9.40 1.94 -0.26
N TRP A 65 -9.32 0.63 -0.02
CA TRP A 65 -10.53 -0.15 0.19
C TRP A 65 -11.36 0.29 1.41
N PHE A 66 -10.76 0.80 2.49
CA PHE A 66 -11.49 1.18 3.71
C PHE A 66 -12.37 2.44 3.58
N LEU A 67 -11.94 3.43 2.80
CA LEU A 67 -12.65 4.71 2.68
C LEU A 67 -12.90 5.15 1.26
N GLY A 68 -12.45 4.36 0.29
CA GLY A 68 -12.48 4.77 -1.08
C GLY A 68 -11.44 5.81 -1.44
N TYR A 69 -11.24 5.92 -2.75
CA TYR A 69 -10.41 6.96 -3.32
C TYR A 69 -11.19 8.27 -3.44
N PRO A 70 -10.81 9.36 -2.76
CA PRO A 70 -11.41 10.68 -2.94
C PRO A 70 -11.18 11.21 -4.37
N LYS A 71 -12.26 11.38 -5.14
CA LYS A 71 -12.21 11.75 -6.57
C LYS A 71 -12.29 13.29 -6.78
N GLY A 72 -11.78 13.76 -7.92
CA GLY A 72 -12.25 15.01 -8.53
C GLY A 72 -11.67 16.35 -8.02
N PHE A 73 -10.40 16.42 -7.62
CA PHE A 73 -9.75 17.71 -7.32
C PHE A 73 -9.54 18.61 -8.56
N THR A 74 -9.48 18.03 -9.76
CA THR A 74 -9.19 18.76 -11.02
C THR A 74 -10.39 18.94 -11.95
N ASP A 75 -11.57 18.43 -11.59
CA ASP A 75 -12.82 18.57 -12.35
C ASP A 75 -13.91 19.23 -11.50
N ASN A 76 -15.03 19.66 -12.09
CA ASN A 76 -16.19 20.29 -11.42
C ASN A 76 -16.91 19.42 -10.36
N VAL A 77 -16.30 18.33 -9.88
CA VAL A 77 -16.87 17.37 -8.94
C VAL A 77 -15.92 17.17 -7.76
N SER A 78 -15.88 18.16 -6.87
CA SER A 78 -14.92 18.21 -5.75
C SER A 78 -15.38 17.41 -4.53
N ILE A 79 -14.45 16.69 -3.87
CA ILE A 79 -14.66 16.10 -2.54
C ILE A 79 -14.87 17.15 -1.44
N ALA A 80 -14.67 18.45 -1.70
CA ALA A 80 -14.77 19.52 -0.71
C ALA A 80 -15.95 19.37 0.27
N ASN A 81 -17.16 19.07 -0.24
CA ASN A 81 -18.35 18.90 0.60
C ASN A 81 -18.35 17.62 1.47
N HIS A 82 -17.53 16.63 1.13
CA HIS A 82 -17.42 15.35 1.82
C HIS A 82 -16.10 15.22 2.61
N VAL A 83 -15.18 16.18 2.53
CA VAL A 83 -13.84 16.08 3.13
C VAL A 83 -13.90 15.94 4.65
N VAL A 84 -14.85 16.60 5.31
CA VAL A 84 -15.05 16.48 6.76
C VAL A 84 -15.49 15.07 7.13
N ASN A 85 -16.51 14.54 6.44
CA ASN A 85 -17.00 13.16 6.64
C ASN A 85 -15.91 12.12 6.31
N TYR A 86 -15.08 12.37 5.29
CA TYR A 86 -13.92 11.53 4.92
C TYR A 86 -12.86 11.50 6.04
N ILE A 87 -12.50 12.66 6.59
CA ILE A 87 -11.55 12.78 7.70
C ILE A 87 -12.08 12.08 8.95
N GLU A 88 -13.34 12.28 9.28
CA GLU A 88 -13.97 11.71 10.49
C GLU A 88 -14.13 10.19 10.43
N ASN A 89 -14.23 9.65 9.21
CA ASN A 89 -14.21 8.21 8.98
C ASN A 89 -12.81 7.65 8.71
N SER A 90 -11.75 8.45 8.79
CA SER A 90 -10.38 7.96 8.60
C SER A 90 -9.87 7.15 9.79
N LEU A 91 -9.24 6.00 9.48
CA LEU A 91 -8.55 5.18 10.48
C LEU A 91 -7.49 6.04 11.19
N THR A 92 -7.62 6.12 12.51
CA THR A 92 -6.73 6.92 13.35
C THR A 92 -5.76 6.02 14.10
N LEU A 93 -4.45 6.24 13.90
CA LEU A 93 -3.40 5.50 14.59
C LEU A 93 -2.75 6.35 15.69
N GLY A 94 -2.74 5.84 16.93
CA GLY A 94 -2.04 6.44 18.07
C GLY A 94 -2.75 7.65 18.69
N ARG A 95 -2.12 8.25 19.72
CA ARG A 95 -2.58 9.52 20.34
C ARG A 95 -1.91 10.70 19.64
N PRO A 96 -2.59 11.85 19.44
CA PRO A 96 -2.04 12.98 18.72
C PRO A 96 -0.91 13.66 19.51
N ARG A 97 0.33 13.22 19.32
CA ARG A 97 1.54 13.94 19.76
C ARG A 97 1.99 15.01 18.75
N ARG A 98 1.45 14.97 17.53
CA ARG A 98 1.75 15.91 16.42
C ARG A 98 0.45 16.45 15.83
N LYS A 99 0.55 17.54 15.06
CA LYS A 99 -0.54 18.02 14.20
C LYS A 99 -1.01 16.83 13.34
N PRO A 100 -2.31 16.49 13.35
CA PRO A 100 -2.77 15.32 12.64
C PRO A 100 -2.72 15.58 11.13
N SER A 101 -2.22 14.60 10.39
CA SER A 101 -2.08 14.62 8.93
C SER A 101 -2.67 13.33 8.37
N LEU A 102 -3.16 13.39 7.15
CA LEU A 102 -3.71 12.23 6.45
C LEU A 102 -2.61 11.54 5.64
N TYR A 103 -2.64 10.21 5.58
CA TYR A 103 -1.67 9.38 4.85
C TYR A 103 -2.40 8.30 4.07
N MET A 104 -1.87 7.95 2.89
CA MET A 104 -2.15 6.66 2.26
C MET A 104 -1.41 5.59 3.06
N ALA A 105 -2.06 4.48 3.38
CA ALA A 105 -1.50 3.49 4.28
C ALA A 105 -1.84 2.06 3.84
N GLN A 106 -0.84 1.20 3.97
CA GLN A 106 -0.94 -0.23 3.72
C GLN A 106 -0.57 -0.98 5.00
N ALA A 107 -1.43 -1.92 5.39
CA ALA A 107 -1.27 -2.73 6.59
C ALA A 107 -1.25 -4.21 6.24
N LEU A 108 -0.35 -4.96 6.87
CA LEU A 108 -0.29 -6.41 6.80
C LEU A 108 -0.43 -6.97 8.22
N ASN A 109 -1.44 -7.81 8.43
CA ASN A 109 -1.70 -8.48 9.70
C ASN A 109 -1.33 -9.95 9.61
N SER A 110 -0.86 -10.52 10.72
CA SER A 110 -0.64 -11.95 10.87
C SER A 110 -1.98 -12.68 11.05
N PRO A 111 -2.01 -14.02 10.87
CA PRO A 111 -3.18 -14.83 11.19
C PRO A 111 -3.65 -14.71 12.64
N ASP A 112 -2.73 -14.39 13.56
CA ASP A 112 -3.01 -14.24 14.99
C ASP A 112 -3.47 -12.81 15.38
N GLY A 113 -3.61 -11.92 14.38
CA GLY A 113 -4.05 -10.54 14.57
C GLY A 113 -2.93 -9.54 14.91
N GLU A 114 -1.66 -9.93 14.79
CA GLU A 114 -0.52 -9.03 14.98
C GLU A 114 -0.32 -8.14 13.74
N LEU A 115 -0.09 -6.84 13.94
CA LEU A 115 0.25 -5.92 12.85
C LEU A 115 1.73 -6.07 12.46
N LEU A 116 2.00 -6.80 11.38
CA LEU A 116 3.36 -7.08 10.89
C LEU A 116 3.99 -5.88 10.17
N ILE A 117 3.21 -5.21 9.31
CA ILE A 117 3.63 -4.00 8.60
C ILE A 117 2.52 -2.97 8.70
N LEU A 118 2.89 -1.74 9.01
CA LEU A 118 2.12 -0.55 8.68
C LEU A 118 3.06 0.45 8.04
N ARG A 119 2.78 0.77 6.78
CA ARG A 119 3.56 1.70 5.97
C ARG A 119 2.65 2.76 5.37
N HIS A 120 3.25 3.89 5.04
CA HIS A 120 2.60 4.90 4.23
C HIS A 120 3.27 4.97 2.87
N THR A 121 2.49 5.22 1.82
CA THR A 121 3.00 5.50 0.47
C THR A 121 4.06 6.59 0.55
N MET A 122 5.24 6.33 0.00
CA MET A 122 6.38 7.23 0.08
C MET A 122 6.04 8.63 -0.43
N ARG A 123 5.37 8.68 -1.58
CA ARG A 123 4.95 9.91 -2.23
C ARG A 123 3.62 9.66 -2.95
N PRO A 124 2.51 10.28 -2.51
CA PRO A 124 1.27 10.29 -3.27
C PRO A 124 1.48 10.90 -4.66
N SER A 125 0.67 10.51 -5.64
CA SER A 125 0.86 10.78 -7.06
C SER A 125 -0.01 11.94 -7.53
N GLY A 126 0.57 12.91 -8.24
CA GLY A 126 -0.19 14.02 -8.84
C GLY A 126 -1.08 14.74 -7.83
N VAL A 127 -2.40 14.72 -8.07
CA VAL A 127 -3.42 15.40 -7.23
C VAL A 127 -3.58 14.78 -5.85
N GLU A 128 -3.17 13.52 -5.66
CA GLU A 128 -3.21 12.84 -4.36
C GLU A 128 -2.35 13.58 -3.32
N CYS A 129 -1.28 14.25 -3.77
CA CYS A 129 -0.44 15.09 -2.92
C CYS A 129 -1.23 16.20 -2.20
N GLU A 130 -2.41 16.59 -2.66
CA GLU A 130 -3.23 17.62 -2.01
C GLU A 130 -3.97 17.11 -0.78
N ILE A 131 -4.15 15.80 -0.67
CA ILE A 131 -4.92 15.14 0.40
C ILE A 131 -3.98 14.42 1.38
N TRP A 132 -3.05 13.64 0.84
CA TRP A 132 -2.21 12.78 1.65
C TRP A 132 -0.78 13.30 1.75
N SER A 133 -0.18 13.02 2.90
CA SER A 133 1.20 13.37 3.23
C SER A 133 2.16 12.26 2.80
N ASP A 134 3.41 12.64 2.58
CA ASP A 134 4.48 11.70 2.26
C ASP A 134 4.75 10.74 3.41
N GLY A 135 4.97 9.47 3.08
CA GLY A 135 5.47 8.44 3.99
C GLY A 135 6.93 8.63 4.38
N THR A 136 7.51 7.60 4.99
CA THR A 136 8.95 7.55 5.31
C THR A 136 9.59 6.28 4.80
N ILE A 137 10.85 6.40 4.38
CA ILE A 137 11.62 5.26 3.85
C ILE A 137 11.84 4.19 4.91
N GLU A 138 11.81 4.54 6.21
CA GLU A 138 12.01 3.55 7.28
C GLU A 138 10.94 2.46 7.31
N LYS A 139 9.81 2.64 6.62
CA LYS A 139 8.73 1.64 6.54
C LYS A 139 8.67 0.91 5.21
N LEU A 140 9.57 1.21 4.28
CA LEU A 140 9.72 0.50 3.02
C LEU A 140 10.69 -0.67 3.21
N LYS A 141 10.17 -1.79 3.73
CA LYS A 141 10.96 -2.99 4.06
C LYS A 141 10.27 -4.26 3.64
N VAL A 142 11.08 -5.30 3.43
CA VAL A 142 10.64 -6.69 3.33
C VAL A 142 10.65 -7.32 4.72
N ILE A 143 9.59 -8.05 5.07
CA ILE A 143 9.54 -8.90 6.27
C ILE A 143 9.77 -10.35 5.88
N ALA A 144 10.19 -11.18 6.83
CA ALA A 144 10.40 -12.61 6.61
C ALA A 144 9.61 -13.46 7.62
N PRO A 145 8.27 -13.52 7.53
CA PRO A 145 7.47 -14.49 8.28
C PRO A 145 7.84 -15.93 7.88
N SER A 146 7.27 -16.92 8.58
CA SER A 146 7.49 -18.35 8.32
C SER A 146 7.15 -18.83 6.91
N TYR A 147 6.48 -17.98 6.12
CA TYR A 147 6.07 -18.24 4.74
C TYR A 147 6.91 -17.46 3.69
N GLY A 148 8.14 -17.09 4.04
CA GLY A 148 9.12 -16.46 3.14
C GLY A 148 9.15 -14.94 3.22
N ARG A 149 9.88 -14.30 2.30
CA ARG A 149 10.14 -12.85 2.27
C ARG A 149 9.02 -12.06 1.58
N TRP A 150 8.29 -11.25 2.32
CA TRP A 150 7.12 -10.53 1.83
C TRP A 150 7.41 -9.04 1.79
N GLY A 151 7.15 -8.40 0.66
CA GLY A 151 7.10 -6.95 0.62
C GLY A 151 5.91 -6.44 -0.19
N LEU A 152 5.73 -5.14 -0.07
CA LEU A 152 4.51 -4.47 -0.44
C LEU A 152 4.83 -3.10 -1.03
N LEU A 153 4.15 -2.76 -2.10
CA LEU A 153 4.14 -1.43 -2.69
C LEU A 153 2.70 -1.05 -3.07
N GLU A 154 2.49 0.23 -3.31
CA GLU A 154 1.19 0.81 -3.61
C GLU A 154 1.29 1.73 -4.83
N CYS A 155 0.37 1.56 -5.79
CA CYS A 155 0.16 2.47 -6.91
C CYS A 155 1.46 2.88 -7.66
N TRP A 156 1.72 4.18 -7.81
CA TRP A 156 2.86 4.65 -8.59
C TRP A 156 4.24 4.35 -7.98
N GLU A 157 4.32 3.80 -6.77
CA GLU A 157 5.60 3.33 -6.21
C GLU A 157 6.27 2.27 -7.08
N TYR A 158 5.49 1.51 -7.86
CA TYR A 158 5.99 0.53 -8.83
C TYR A 158 6.82 1.11 -9.97
N PHE A 159 6.67 2.41 -10.26
CA PHE A 159 7.37 3.06 -11.37
C PHE A 159 8.64 3.80 -10.95
N HIS A 160 8.95 3.79 -9.66
CA HIS A 160 10.11 4.50 -9.13
C HIS A 160 11.18 3.51 -8.66
N PRO A 161 12.35 3.46 -9.33
CA PRO A 161 13.45 2.57 -8.95
C PRO A 161 13.90 2.74 -7.49
N ALA A 162 13.81 3.96 -6.97
CA ALA A 162 14.13 4.26 -5.58
C ALA A 162 13.18 3.58 -4.57
N MET A 163 12.01 3.12 -5.00
CA MET A 163 11.06 2.37 -4.18
C MET A 163 11.17 0.87 -4.47
N THR A 164 11.16 0.48 -5.75
CA THR A 164 11.19 -0.93 -6.16
C THR A 164 12.49 -1.62 -5.76
N PHE A 165 13.64 -0.95 -5.81
CA PHE A 165 14.92 -1.56 -5.42
C PHE A 165 14.94 -1.97 -3.94
N ASN A 166 14.32 -1.18 -3.05
CA ASN A 166 14.30 -1.46 -1.62
C ASN A 166 13.50 -2.72 -1.26
N VAL A 167 12.53 -3.09 -2.10
CA VAL A 167 11.72 -4.30 -1.92
C VAL A 167 12.23 -5.47 -2.76
N GLN A 168 12.84 -5.22 -3.92
CA GLN A 168 13.38 -6.27 -4.80
C GLN A 168 14.75 -6.79 -4.35
N SER A 169 15.63 -5.93 -3.83
CA SER A 169 16.99 -6.34 -3.45
C SER A 169 17.05 -7.35 -2.30
N PRO A 170 16.09 -7.39 -1.34
CA PRO A 170 15.97 -8.49 -0.40
C PRO A 170 15.41 -9.79 -1.01
N VAL A 171 15.16 -9.87 -2.32
CA VAL A 171 14.68 -11.08 -3.02
C VAL A 171 13.35 -11.57 -2.43
N GLU A 172 12.28 -10.83 -2.69
CA GLU A 172 10.93 -11.18 -2.25
C GLU A 172 10.50 -12.54 -2.79
N THR A 173 9.97 -13.34 -1.86
CA THR A 173 9.21 -14.56 -2.08
C THR A 173 7.81 -14.24 -2.60
N LEU A 174 7.18 -13.23 -2.00
CA LEU A 174 5.84 -12.76 -2.32
C LEU A 174 5.82 -11.25 -2.35
N HIS A 175 5.23 -10.69 -3.40
CA HIS A 175 5.02 -9.26 -3.52
C HIS A 175 3.52 -8.96 -3.54
N ILE A 176 3.05 -8.13 -2.60
CA ILE A 176 1.64 -7.70 -2.55
C ILE A 176 1.52 -6.35 -3.26
N ALA A 177 0.77 -6.38 -4.37
CA ALA A 177 0.48 -5.18 -5.14
C ALA A 177 -0.92 -4.65 -4.92
N SER A 178 -1.00 -3.47 -4.30
CA SER A 178 -2.23 -2.72 -4.11
C SER A 178 -2.31 -1.61 -5.15
N TRP A 179 -3.37 -1.65 -5.95
CA TRP A 179 -3.73 -0.63 -6.92
C TRP A 179 -5.16 -0.16 -6.67
N PRO A 180 -5.55 1.04 -7.11
CA PRO A 180 -6.93 1.46 -7.07
C PRO A 180 -7.72 0.53 -7.99
N CYS A 181 -8.97 0.22 -7.64
CA CYS A 181 -9.75 -0.67 -8.47
C CYS A 181 -10.20 0.05 -9.75
N TYR A 182 -9.63 -0.35 -10.89
CA TYR A 182 -10.07 0.06 -12.22
C TYR A 182 -10.92 -1.06 -12.83
N LEU A 183 -12.17 -1.19 -12.40
CA LEU A 183 -13.12 -2.04 -13.12
C LEU A 183 -14.01 -1.18 -14.03
N PRO A 184 -14.27 -1.62 -15.27
CA PRO A 184 -15.34 -1.05 -16.08
C PRO A 184 -16.66 -1.17 -15.33
N ALA A 185 -17.57 -0.20 -15.50
CA ALA A 185 -18.88 -0.22 -14.83
C ALA A 185 -19.72 -1.47 -15.13
N SER A 186 -19.36 -2.25 -16.16
CA SER A 186 -20.03 -3.49 -16.57
C SER A 186 -19.51 -4.76 -15.88
N GLU A 187 -18.39 -4.73 -15.17
CA GLU A 187 -17.88 -5.89 -14.43
C GLU A 187 -18.47 -5.94 -13.02
N SER A 188 -18.88 -7.14 -12.59
CA SER A 188 -19.36 -7.36 -11.22
C SER A 188 -18.21 -7.25 -10.23
N LEU A 189 -18.44 -6.45 -9.18
CA LEU A 189 -17.55 -6.31 -8.04
C LEU A 189 -17.72 -7.54 -7.13
N ASP A 190 -16.88 -8.56 -7.31
CA ASP A 190 -17.01 -9.84 -6.61
C ASP A 190 -15.84 -10.14 -5.65
N ILE A 191 -16.00 -11.20 -4.85
CA ILE A 191 -14.92 -11.79 -4.06
C ILE A 191 -14.47 -13.07 -4.78
N THR A 192 -13.20 -13.14 -5.17
CA THR A 192 -12.68 -14.27 -5.94
C THR A 192 -11.49 -14.90 -5.24
N VAL A 193 -11.52 -16.23 -5.09
CA VAL A 193 -10.35 -17.00 -4.66
C VAL A 193 -9.49 -17.32 -5.88
N VAL A 194 -8.23 -16.91 -5.84
CA VAL A 194 -7.21 -17.25 -6.84
C VAL A 194 -6.18 -18.13 -6.18
N ASN A 195 -5.87 -19.27 -6.81
CA ASN A 195 -4.83 -20.17 -6.32
C ASN A 195 -3.47 -19.78 -6.93
N ALA A 196 -2.46 -19.56 -6.10
CA ALA A 196 -1.08 -19.39 -6.51
C ALA A 196 -0.21 -20.40 -5.75
N SER A 197 0.41 -21.33 -6.47
CA SER A 197 1.41 -22.22 -5.86
C SER A 197 2.77 -21.57 -6.00
N VAL A 198 3.47 -21.36 -4.89
CA VAL A 198 4.82 -20.80 -4.91
C VAL A 198 5.79 -21.79 -4.28
N PHE A 199 6.89 -22.04 -4.98
CA PHE A 199 7.93 -23.00 -4.57
C PHE A 199 9.13 -22.23 -4.03
N PHE A 200 9.67 -22.65 -2.89
CA PHE A 200 10.84 -22.01 -2.29
C PHE A 200 11.93 -23.01 -1.92
N ASP A 201 13.15 -22.50 -1.91
CA ASP A 201 14.31 -23.14 -1.30
C ASP A 201 14.47 -22.57 0.13
N ASP A 202 14.71 -23.46 1.11
CA ASP A 202 14.45 -23.23 2.54
C ASP A 202 15.33 -22.17 3.21
N ASP A 203 16.38 -21.68 2.52
CA ASP A 203 17.39 -20.81 3.13
C ASP A 203 16.99 -19.31 3.11
N LEU A 204 16.00 -18.87 2.32
CA LEU A 204 15.74 -17.43 2.17
C LEU A 204 15.10 -16.78 3.41
N SER A 205 14.25 -17.47 4.16
CA SER A 205 13.68 -16.91 5.40
C SER A 205 14.66 -16.89 6.57
N GLU A 206 15.71 -17.73 6.53
CA GLU A 206 16.72 -17.85 7.60
C GLU A 206 17.99 -17.02 7.29
N THR A 207 18.17 -16.58 6.05
CA THR A 207 19.27 -15.69 5.64
C THR A 207 18.97 -14.24 6.01
N ALA A 208 20.03 -13.47 6.32
CA ALA A 208 19.90 -12.06 6.63
C ALA A 208 19.18 -11.31 5.48
N LEU A 209 18.27 -10.42 5.85
CA LEU A 209 17.67 -9.49 4.89
C LEU A 209 18.75 -8.57 4.35
N TYR A 210 18.72 -8.33 3.05
CA TYR A 210 19.56 -7.33 2.43
C TYR A 210 19.27 -5.95 3.06
N ASN A 211 20.31 -5.26 3.50
CA ASN A 211 20.22 -3.89 4.00
C ASN A 211 21.28 -3.03 3.29
N ALA A 212 21.11 -1.70 3.30
CA ALA A 212 21.99 -0.77 2.59
C ALA A 212 23.46 -0.81 3.08
N ASP A 213 23.71 -1.38 4.27
CA ASP A 213 25.03 -1.56 4.85
C ASP A 213 25.66 -2.93 4.51
N ALA A 214 24.93 -3.83 3.87
CA ALA A 214 25.43 -5.14 3.47
C ALA A 214 26.43 -5.00 2.30
N GLU A 215 27.58 -5.66 2.41
CA GLU A 215 28.72 -5.54 1.48
C GLU A 215 28.35 -5.81 0.01
N GLN A 216 27.30 -6.61 -0.25
CA GLN A 216 26.80 -6.85 -1.60
C GLN A 216 26.14 -5.63 -2.26
N SER A 217 25.61 -4.68 -1.47
CA SER A 217 25.03 -3.43 -1.98
C SER A 217 26.09 -2.50 -2.55
N TRP A 218 27.22 -2.39 -1.86
CA TRP A 218 28.38 -1.66 -2.36
C TRP A 218 29.02 -2.34 -3.57
N GLY A 219 28.96 -3.68 -3.67
CA GLY A 219 29.47 -4.41 -4.84
C GLY A 219 28.79 -4.08 -6.17
N MET A 220 27.51 -3.70 -6.17
CA MET A 220 26.75 -3.26 -7.35
C MET A 220 26.78 -1.74 -7.55
N VAL A 221 26.82 -0.97 -6.47
CA VAL A 221 26.87 0.50 -6.52
C VAL A 221 28.26 1.02 -6.90
N GLU A 222 29.34 0.36 -6.48
CA GLU A 222 30.70 0.82 -6.74
C GLU A 222 31.08 0.80 -8.23
N PRO A 223 30.71 -0.22 -9.04
CA PRO A 223 30.86 -0.18 -10.49
C PRO A 223 30.04 0.94 -11.16
N ILE A 224 28.84 1.24 -10.67
CA ILE A 224 28.02 2.35 -11.18
C ILE A 224 28.66 3.69 -10.81
N ARG A 225 29.20 3.82 -9.59
CA ARG A 225 29.86 5.03 -9.09
C ARG A 225 31.19 5.30 -9.79
N SER A 226 31.98 4.25 -10.04
CA SER A 226 33.27 4.31 -10.72
C SER A 226 33.15 4.36 -12.24
N GLY A 227 32.13 3.73 -12.81
CA GLY A 227 31.81 3.75 -14.25
C GLY A 227 31.01 4.97 -14.69
N PHE A 228 30.53 5.81 -13.76
CA PHE A 228 29.83 7.05 -14.12
C PHE A 228 30.79 7.99 -14.84
N PRO A 229 30.51 8.39 -16.10
CA PRO A 229 31.46 9.18 -16.87
C PRO A 229 31.82 10.49 -16.18
N SER A 230 33.11 10.75 -16.02
CA SER A 230 33.63 11.91 -15.27
C SER A 230 33.21 13.26 -15.85
N TYR A 231 32.80 13.30 -17.12
CA TYR A 231 32.33 14.50 -17.81
C TYR A 231 30.85 14.81 -17.58
N ILE A 232 30.06 13.89 -16.99
CA ILE A 232 28.67 14.17 -16.62
C ILE A 232 28.68 14.87 -15.25
N PRO A 233 28.17 16.11 -15.15
CA PRO A 233 28.14 16.83 -13.89
C PRO A 233 27.35 16.04 -12.83
N LYS A 234 28.01 15.72 -11.71
CA LYS A 234 27.35 15.15 -10.53
C LYS A 234 26.60 16.26 -9.81
N VAL A 235 25.48 16.69 -10.38
CA VAL A 235 24.58 17.65 -9.74
C VAL A 235 23.77 16.88 -8.69
N LEU A 236 24.05 17.16 -7.42
CA LEU A 236 23.13 16.77 -6.35
C LEU A 236 21.81 17.52 -6.57
N GLY A 237 20.82 16.81 -7.09
CA GLY A 237 19.45 17.33 -7.11
C GLY A 237 19.04 17.68 -5.68
N GLN A 238 18.32 18.79 -5.52
CA GLN A 238 17.64 19.04 -4.25
C GLN A 238 16.58 17.94 -4.10
N LEU A 239 16.64 17.19 -3.00
CA LEU A 239 15.57 16.26 -2.66
C LEU A 239 14.25 17.04 -2.69
N LEU A 240 13.23 16.47 -3.34
CA LEU A 240 11.90 17.05 -3.30
C LEU A 240 11.50 17.22 -1.83
N PRO A 241 11.15 18.44 -1.39
CA PRO A 241 10.76 18.65 -0.01
C PRO A 241 9.58 17.76 0.34
N ARG A 242 9.69 17.10 1.50
CA ARG A 242 8.61 16.27 2.02
C ARG A 242 7.36 17.12 2.22
N LYS A 243 6.23 16.67 1.68
CA LYS A 243 4.94 17.34 1.84
C LYS A 243 4.21 16.78 3.07
N SER A 244 3.71 17.68 3.90
CA SER A 244 2.79 17.38 4.99
C SER A 244 1.49 18.12 4.73
N VAL A 245 0.39 17.37 4.66
CA VAL A 245 -0.96 17.88 4.48
C VAL A 245 -1.67 17.80 5.83
N PRO A 246 -1.75 18.90 6.60
CA PRO A 246 -2.39 18.88 7.90
C PRO A 246 -3.91 18.80 7.73
N ILE A 247 -4.59 18.07 8.61
CA ILE A 247 -6.06 17.96 8.63
C ILE A 247 -6.71 19.35 8.70
N SER A 248 -6.09 20.32 9.37
CA SER A 248 -6.59 21.70 9.42
C SER A 248 -6.65 22.37 8.05
N ALA A 249 -5.71 22.07 7.14
CA ALA A 249 -5.74 22.60 5.78
C ALA A 249 -6.85 21.95 4.96
N LEU A 250 -7.07 20.64 5.13
CA LEU A 250 -8.16 19.93 4.45
C LEU A 250 -9.53 20.44 4.88
N ARG A 251 -9.72 20.72 6.18
CA ARG A 251 -10.97 21.30 6.71
C ARG A 251 -11.26 22.69 6.13
N ALA A 252 -10.24 23.45 5.77
CA ALA A 252 -10.41 24.77 5.15
C ALA A 252 -11.01 24.68 3.73
N LEU A 253 -10.96 23.51 3.08
CA LEU A 253 -11.57 23.29 1.76
C LEU A 253 -13.10 23.12 1.82
N ALA A 254 -13.67 22.90 3.01
CA ALA A 254 -15.10 22.69 3.19
C ALA A 254 -15.91 23.99 3.35
N ASN A 255 -15.23 25.15 3.42
CA ASN A 255 -15.83 26.48 3.59
C ASN A 255 -15.65 27.32 2.33
#